data_AF-A0A4U1CVI9-F1
#
_entry.id   AF-A0A4U1CVI9-F1
#
_cell.length_a   1.000
_cell.length_b   1.000
_cell.length_c   1.000
_cell.angle_alpha   90.00
_cell.angle_beta   90.00
_cell.angle_gamma   90.00
#
_symmetry.space_group_name_H-M   'P 1'
#
loop_
_entity.id
_entity.type
_entity.pdbx_description
1 polymer ?
#
loop_
_entity_poly.entity_id
_entity_poly.type
_entity_poly.pdbx_seq_one_letter_code
_entity_poly.pdbx_strand_id
1 'polypeptide(L)'
;MFRSNVMSAICFAGEGIASPTGRDIDGKYLDQNERDLQVQYAKFQAEWPMFGVTLMCDSWTGPTKMSVINFLIYCNGVMWFHKSVDATGRSQDSAYLRKVTPYLVHFDPNIIWMLLKNMCITRKF
;
A
#
# COMPACT_ATOMS: atom_id res chain seq x y z
N MET A 1 -7.79 3.55 -8.67
CA MET A 1 -9.18 3.05 -8.53
C MET A 1 -9.84 3.60 -7.24
N PHE A 2 -9.74 4.91 -6.96
CA PHE A 2 -10.14 5.48 -5.64
C PHE A 2 -10.99 6.76 -5.71
N ARG A 3 -11.50 7.14 -6.88
CA ARG A 3 -12.24 8.40 -7.07
C ARG A 3 -13.62 8.27 -7.72
N SER A 4 -14.08 7.06 -8.05
CA SER A 4 -15.26 6.91 -8.90
C SER A 4 -16.58 6.88 -8.14
N ASN A 5 -16.68 6.28 -6.94
CA ASN A 5 -18.01 5.92 -6.43
C ASN A 5 -18.80 7.13 -5.91
N VAL A 6 -18.18 8.07 -5.20
CA VAL A 6 -18.90 9.22 -4.63
C VAL A 6 -19.28 10.23 -5.70
N MET A 7 -18.36 10.54 -6.62
CA MET A 7 -18.63 11.47 -7.72
C MET A 7 -19.54 10.87 -8.79
N SER A 8 -19.41 9.56 -9.09
CA SER A 8 -20.32 8.89 -10.04
C SER A 8 -21.73 8.78 -9.48
N ALA A 9 -21.91 8.58 -8.16
CA ALA A 9 -23.23 8.58 -7.54
C ALA A 9 -23.88 9.97 -7.58
N ILE A 10 -23.12 11.04 -7.37
CA ILE A 10 -23.60 12.43 -7.49
C ILE A 10 -23.97 12.75 -8.95
N CYS A 11 -23.13 12.36 -9.92
CA CYS A 11 -23.43 12.55 -11.34
C CYS A 11 -24.65 11.76 -11.82
N PHE A 12 -24.90 10.57 -11.28
CA PHE A 12 -26.01 9.72 -11.71
C PHE A 12 -27.35 10.11 -11.06
N ALA A 13 -27.32 10.76 -9.89
CA ALA A 13 -28.52 10.99 -9.10
C ALA A 13 -29.31 12.27 -9.43
N GLY A 14 -28.92 13.01 -10.47
CA GLY A 14 -29.68 14.15 -11.01
C GLY A 14 -29.50 15.47 -10.25
N GLU A 15 -29.94 16.57 -10.88
CA GLU A 15 -29.94 17.92 -10.30
C GLU A 15 -30.77 17.95 -9.01
N GLY A 16 -30.10 18.06 -7.85
CA GLY A 16 -30.76 18.13 -6.55
C GLY A 16 -30.02 17.44 -5.41
N ILE A 17 -29.03 16.59 -5.69
CA ILE A 17 -28.20 15.99 -4.64
C ILE A 17 -27.16 17.01 -4.16
N ALA A 18 -27.32 17.46 -2.90
CA ALA A 18 -26.35 18.31 -2.24
C ALA A 18 -24.99 17.61 -2.18
N SER A 19 -23.93 18.34 -2.54
CA SER A 19 -22.56 17.84 -2.42
C SER A 19 -22.30 17.41 -0.97
N PRO A 20 -21.67 16.25 -0.74
CA PRO A 20 -21.27 15.85 0.60
C PRO A 20 -20.35 16.90 1.20
N THR A 21 -20.49 17.16 2.50
CA THR A 21 -19.59 18.07 3.22
C THR A 21 -18.26 17.39 3.50
N GLY A 22 -17.21 18.17 3.80
CA GLY A 22 -15.91 17.60 4.19
C GLY A 22 -16.02 16.61 5.36
N ARG A 23 -16.93 16.89 6.32
CA ARG A 23 -17.21 15.98 7.45
C ARG A 23 -17.87 14.67 7.02
N ASP A 24 -18.71 14.68 5.99
CA ASP A 24 -19.33 13.46 5.46
C ASP A 24 -18.28 12.59 4.76
N ILE A 25 -17.36 13.24 4.03
CA ILE A 25 -16.24 12.59 3.33
C ILE A 25 -15.28 11.94 4.32
N ASP A 26 -14.83 12.70 5.32
CA ASP A 26 -13.86 12.24 6.32
C ASP A 26 -14.46 11.26 7.34
N GLY A 27 -15.79 11.29 7.53
CA GLY A 27 -16.49 10.35 8.38
C GLY A 27 -17.08 9.18 7.59
N LYS A 28 -18.38 9.27 7.30
CA LYS A 28 -19.19 8.16 6.76
C LYS A 28 -18.58 7.50 5.52
N TYR A 29 -18.08 8.29 4.56
CA TYR A 29 -17.56 7.73 3.31
C TYR A 29 -16.17 7.11 3.48
N LEU A 30 -15.31 7.71 4.31
CA LEU A 30 -14.01 7.15 4.63
C LEU A 30 -14.15 5.81 5.36
N ASP A 31 -15.02 5.74 6.37
CA ASP A 31 -15.29 4.52 7.14
C ASP A 31 -15.87 3.39 6.29
N GLN A 32 -16.72 3.72 5.32
CA GLN A 32 -17.25 2.72 4.38
C GLN A 32 -16.16 2.23 3.44
N ASN A 33 -15.36 3.15 2.88
CA ASN A 33 -14.28 2.81 1.98
C ASN A 33 -13.20 1.96 2.69
N GLU A 34 -12.88 2.27 3.95
CA GLU A 34 -11.96 1.44 4.73
C GLU A 34 -12.50 0.01 4.88
N ARG A 35 -13.78 -0.17 5.25
CA ARG A 35 -14.39 -1.50 5.34
C ARG A 35 -14.33 -2.26 4.02
N ASP A 36 -14.67 -1.60 2.92
CA ASP A 36 -14.62 -2.21 1.59
C ASP A 36 -13.18 -2.63 1.22
N LEU A 37 -12.20 -1.79 1.55
CA LEU A 37 -10.78 -2.10 1.35
C LEU A 37 -10.31 -3.28 2.20
N GLN A 38 -10.72 -3.36 3.46
CA GLN A 38 -10.38 -4.50 4.32
C GLN A 38 -10.92 -5.81 3.73
N VAL A 39 -12.13 -5.80 3.18
CA VAL A 39 -12.71 -6.98 2.50
C VAL A 39 -11.92 -7.35 1.25
N GLN A 40 -11.53 -6.37 0.41
CA GLN A 40 -10.71 -6.65 -0.77
C GLN A 40 -9.30 -7.11 -0.39
N TYR A 41 -8.73 -6.56 0.69
CA TYR A 41 -7.42 -6.95 1.18
C TYR A 41 -7.43 -8.39 1.67
N ALA A 42 -8.45 -8.80 2.42
CA ALA A 42 -8.60 -10.19 2.86
C ALA A 42 -8.67 -11.18 1.68
N LYS A 43 -9.36 -10.81 0.59
CA LYS A 43 -9.38 -11.62 -0.64
C LYS A 43 -8.01 -11.71 -1.29
N PHE A 44 -7.30 -10.57 -1.38
CA PHE A 44 -5.93 -10.52 -1.88
C PHE A 44 -4.98 -11.38 -1.04
N GLN A 45 -5.11 -11.37 0.30
CA GLN A 45 -4.33 -12.20 1.21
C GLN A 45 -4.62 -13.69 1.06
N ALA A 46 -5.85 -14.08 0.74
CA ALA A 46 -6.22 -15.48 0.54
C ALA A 46 -5.49 -16.13 -0.65
N GLU A 47 -5.01 -15.34 -1.61
CA GLU A 47 -4.27 -15.82 -2.79
C GLU A 47 -2.76 -16.02 -2.53
N TRP A 48 -2.25 -15.52 -1.41
CA TRP A 48 -0.83 -15.55 -1.07
C TRP A 48 -0.22 -16.97 -1.05
N PRO A 49 -0.88 -18.01 -0.51
CA PRO A 49 -0.32 -19.35 -0.52
C PRO A 49 -0.23 -19.98 -1.92
N MET A 50 -1.04 -19.51 -2.88
CA MET A 50 -1.12 -20.07 -4.24
C MET A 50 -0.09 -19.47 -5.17
N PHE A 51 0.04 -18.13 -5.17
CA PHE A 51 0.93 -17.40 -6.09
C PHE A 51 2.22 -16.93 -5.43
N GLY A 52 2.27 -16.92 -4.10
CA GLY A 52 3.31 -16.28 -3.35
C GLY A 52 3.23 -14.76 -3.39
N VAL A 53 4.07 -14.14 -2.57
CA VAL A 53 4.06 -12.70 -2.37
C VAL A 53 5.43 -12.11 -2.67
N THR A 54 5.44 -11.01 -3.42
CA THR A 54 6.63 -10.19 -3.64
C THR A 54 6.51 -8.88 -2.88
N LEU A 55 7.43 -8.64 -1.95
CA LEU A 55 7.54 -7.35 -1.27
C LEU A 55 8.42 -6.43 -2.11
N MET A 56 7.84 -5.38 -2.66
CA MET A 56 8.60 -4.32 -3.29
C MET A 56 8.80 -3.17 -2.31
N CYS A 57 9.90 -2.45 -2.45
CA CYS A 57 9.96 -1.12 -1.89
C CYS A 57 10.52 -0.11 -2.87
N ASP A 58 10.02 1.11 -2.77
CA ASP A 58 10.64 2.26 -3.41
C ASP A 58 11.01 3.31 -2.38
N SER A 59 12.12 3.97 -2.64
CA SER A 59 12.59 5.03 -1.79
C SER A 59 12.62 6.34 -2.56
N TRP A 60 12.23 7.41 -1.89
CA TRP A 60 12.27 8.75 -2.44
C TRP A 60 12.79 9.73 -1.39
N THR A 61 13.74 10.57 -1.80
CA THR A 61 14.24 11.69 -1.00
C THR A 61 13.78 12.99 -1.64
N GLY A 62 13.01 13.76 -0.88
CA GLY A 62 12.51 15.06 -1.30
C GLY A 62 13.55 16.18 -1.22
N PRO A 63 13.26 17.36 -1.81
CA PRO A 63 14.15 18.51 -1.81
C PRO A 63 14.43 19.07 -0.40
N THR A 64 13.57 18.77 0.58
CA THR A 64 13.73 19.12 1.99
C THR A 64 14.63 18.15 2.77
N LYS A 65 15.31 17.22 2.08
CA LYS A 65 16.09 16.11 2.66
C LYS A 65 15.27 15.11 3.48
N MET A 66 13.93 15.24 3.47
CA MET A 66 13.05 14.20 4.00
C MET A 66 13.08 12.99 3.08
N SER A 67 13.18 11.80 3.65
CA SER A 67 13.25 10.58 2.87
C SER A 67 12.24 9.56 3.36
N VAL A 68 11.55 8.92 2.43
CA VAL A 68 10.48 7.95 2.72
C VAL A 68 10.71 6.69 1.89
N ILE A 69 10.53 5.54 2.52
CA ILE A 69 10.52 4.24 1.86
C ILE A 69 9.10 3.71 1.88
N ASN A 70 8.50 3.48 0.72
CA ASN A 70 7.20 2.82 0.63
C ASN A 70 7.40 1.34 0.37
N PHE A 71 6.62 0.53 1.07
CA PHE A 71 6.53 -0.90 0.91
C PHE A 71 5.22 -1.23 0.21
N LEU A 72 5.35 -2.01 -0.86
CA LEU A 72 4.27 -2.42 -1.75
C LEU A 72 4.27 -3.94 -1.79
N ILE A 73 3.11 -4.56 -1.73
CA ILE A 73 2.95 -6.01 -1.82
C ILE A 73 2.38 -6.34 -3.19
N TYR A 74 3.00 -7.30 -3.87
CA TYR A 74 2.53 -7.83 -5.14
C TYR A 74 2.20 -9.31 -5.04
N CYS A 75 0.99 -9.64 -5.47
CA CYS A 75 0.51 -11.01 -5.60
C CYS A 75 -0.46 -11.05 -6.80
N ASN A 76 -0.35 -12.09 -7.63
CA ASN A 76 -1.28 -12.37 -8.72
C ASN A 76 -1.64 -11.16 -9.62
N GLY A 77 -0.65 -10.40 -10.10
CA GLY A 77 -0.88 -9.27 -11.00
C GLY A 77 -1.39 -7.99 -10.33
N VAL A 78 -1.65 -8.00 -9.02
CA VAL A 78 -2.15 -6.85 -8.27
C VAL A 78 -1.10 -6.33 -7.30
N MET A 79 -0.96 -5.00 -7.22
CA MET A 79 -0.08 -4.30 -6.28
C MET A 79 -0.91 -3.56 -5.22
N TRP A 80 -0.53 -3.73 -3.96
CA TRP A 80 -1.13 -3.05 -2.81
C TRP A 80 -0.10 -2.23 -2.05
N PHE A 81 -0.47 -1.02 -1.65
CA PHE A 81 0.32 -0.24 -0.70
C PHE A 81 0.20 -0.89 0.68
N HIS A 82 1.35 -1.19 1.30
CA HIS A 82 1.38 -1.81 2.61
C HIS A 82 1.67 -0.79 3.70
N LYS A 83 2.81 -0.09 3.59
CA LYS A 83 3.25 0.87 4.60
C LYS A 83 4.34 1.78 4.04
N SER A 84 4.47 2.98 4.59
CA SER A 84 5.63 3.84 4.39
C SER A 84 6.41 4.02 5.69
N VAL A 85 7.71 4.22 5.57
CA VAL A 85 8.64 4.44 6.70
C VAL A 85 9.42 5.71 6.45
N ASP A 86 9.50 6.56 7.47
CA ASP A 86 10.41 7.70 7.48
C ASP A 86 11.87 7.22 7.58
N ALA A 87 12.64 7.53 6.54
CA ALA A 87 14.06 7.25 6.39
C ALA A 87 14.89 8.54 6.37
N THR A 88 14.34 9.66 6.83
CA THR A 88 15.04 10.95 6.90
C THR A 88 16.33 10.84 7.72
N GLY A 89 17.44 11.30 7.14
CA GLY A 89 18.75 11.22 7.79
C GLY A 89 19.33 9.81 7.92
N ARG A 90 18.73 8.80 7.28
CA ARG A 90 19.24 7.42 7.23
C ARG A 90 19.81 7.08 5.86
N SER A 91 20.86 6.27 5.84
CA SER A 91 21.34 5.62 4.62
C SER A 91 20.35 4.53 4.22
N GLN A 92 19.98 4.50 2.95
CA GLN A 92 18.98 3.58 2.39
C GLN A 92 19.65 2.36 1.77
N ASP A 93 20.58 1.80 2.53
CA ASP A 93 21.32 0.62 2.14
C ASP A 93 20.56 -0.67 2.48
N SER A 94 21.11 -1.78 1.99
CA SER A 94 20.56 -3.11 2.22
C SER A 94 20.50 -3.48 3.71
N ALA A 95 21.39 -2.93 4.54
CA ALA A 95 21.43 -3.20 5.97
C ALA A 95 20.26 -2.53 6.71
N TYR A 96 19.98 -1.27 6.39
CA TYR A 96 18.82 -0.55 6.92
C TYR A 96 17.52 -1.20 6.49
N LEU A 97 17.39 -1.55 5.20
CA LEU A 97 16.21 -2.23 4.67
C LEU A 97 15.98 -3.58 5.36
N ARG A 98 17.02 -4.41 5.51
CA ARG A 98 16.92 -5.68 6.25
C ARG A 98 16.50 -5.49 7.70
N LYS A 99 16.85 -4.36 8.33
CA LYS A 99 16.45 -4.05 9.69
C LYS A 99 14.97 -3.66 9.77
N VAL A 100 14.44 -2.90 8.81
CA VAL A 100 13.05 -2.41 8.88
C VAL A 100 12.04 -3.43 8.37
N THR A 101 12.39 -4.26 7.39
CA THR A 101 11.45 -5.21 6.78
C THR A 101 10.76 -6.18 7.77
N PRO A 102 11.46 -6.80 8.75
CA PRO A 102 10.84 -7.73 9.71
C PRO A 102 9.77 -7.08 10.59
N TYR A 103 9.85 -5.77 10.82
CA TYR A 103 8.86 -5.03 11.63
C TYR A 103 7.64 -4.59 10.81
N LEU A 104 7.75 -4.63 9.49
CA LEU A 104 6.72 -4.14 8.58
C LEU A 104 5.86 -5.28 8.07
N VAL A 105 6.45 -6.45 7.88
CA VAL A 105 5.72 -7.66 7.58
C VAL A 105 5.89 -8.57 8.79
N HIS A 106 4.82 -8.85 9.53
CA HIS A 106 4.78 -10.07 10.32
C HIS A 106 5.17 -11.19 9.36
N PHE A 107 6.36 -11.77 9.52
CA PHE A 107 7.04 -12.58 8.52
C PHE A 107 6.08 -13.63 7.95
N ASP A 108 5.41 -13.29 6.85
CA ASP A 108 4.49 -14.20 6.20
C ASP A 108 5.38 -15.20 5.47
N PRO A 109 5.25 -16.50 5.77
CA PRO A 109 6.10 -17.52 5.15
C PRO A 109 5.94 -17.54 3.62
N ASN A 110 4.90 -16.92 3.08
CA ASN A 110 4.61 -16.85 1.65
C ASN A 110 5.36 -15.73 0.90
N ILE A 111 6.19 -14.91 1.58
CA ILE A 111 7.04 -13.94 0.87
C ILE A 111 8.19 -14.67 0.16
N ILE A 112 8.15 -14.66 -1.17
CA ILE A 112 9.11 -15.33 -2.04
C ILE A 112 10.26 -14.38 -2.41
N TRP A 113 9.96 -13.11 -2.71
CA TRP A 113 10.95 -12.16 -3.23
C TRP A 113 10.85 -10.77 -2.60
N MET A 114 12.00 -10.09 -2.48
CA MET A 114 12.05 -8.68 -2.12
C MET A 114 12.74 -7.88 -3.23
N LEU A 115 12.02 -6.93 -3.84
CA LEU A 115 12.53 -6.07 -4.91
C LEU A 115 12.77 -4.66 -4.38
N LEU A 116 14.02 -4.23 -4.40
CA LEU A 116 14.39 -2.83 -4.16
C LEU A 116 14.59 -2.19 -5.54
N LYS A 117 13.99 -1.02 -5.80
CA LYS A 117 14.43 -0.20 -6.94
C LYS A 117 15.93 0.06 -6.73
N ASN A 118 16.77 -0.56 -7.57
CA ASN A 118 18.25 -0.62 -7.55
C ASN A 118 18.94 -1.82 -6.88
N MET A 119 18.22 -2.82 -6.36
CA MET A 119 18.82 -4.13 -6.01
C MET A 119 17.74 -5.22 -5.89
N CYS A 120 17.80 -6.24 -6.74
CA CYS A 120 17.02 -7.47 -6.55
C CYS A 120 17.70 -8.29 -5.47
N ILE A 121 17.19 -8.28 -4.23
CA ILE A 121 17.66 -9.21 -3.19
C ILE A 121 16.82 -10.48 -3.35
N THR A 122 17.36 -11.38 -4.15
CA THR A 122 16.86 -12.75 -4.23
C THR A 122 17.13 -13.44 -2.89
N ARG A 123 16.11 -13.96 -2.22
CA ARG A 123 16.35 -14.93 -1.15
C ARG A 123 16.78 -16.22 -1.85
N LYS A 124 18.09 -16.52 -1.80
CA LYS A 124 18.52 -17.91 -2.00
C LYS A 124 17.97 -18.71 -0.83
N PHE A 125 17.21 -19.75 -1.15
CA PHE A 125 17.00 -20.88 -0.25
C PHE A 125 18.35 -21.52 0.09
#